data_AF-G3BC87-F1
#
_entry.id   AF-G3BC87-F1
#
_cell.length_a   1.000
_cell.length_b   1.000
_cell.length_c   1.000
_cell.angle_alpha   90.00
_cell.angle_beta   90.00
_cell.angle_gamma   90.00
#
_symmetry.space_group_name_H-M   'P 1'
#
loop_
_entity.id
_entity.type
_entity.pdbx_description
1 polymer ?
#
loop_
_entity_poly.entity_id
_entity_poly.type
_entity_poly.pdbx_seq_one_letter_code
_entity_poly.pdbx_strand_id
1 'polypeptide(L)'
;MFGDKEQLSVLEKLQSARVPQTSFPPTHELHKIRASFDYLYVINWLYNFKGYLRLSSEYFDVELFEMELLNLLDPPPLDESVLFINKLKTQIINHLTNSASKFSASDFDMVIKRFFVNTPLGDADTATIFDTLKLSEKFEVLFVILNYLSSLANFRLFLDKTPDVDLSLNAHILKSSDTKNKREDYLLLFNSTKVYKRTIEYPELIVPKKRKDAPEDPEDFFWDQFDVDLAQVSFSVEAWTLDNFNQFIKTHKKNSTFKSLTTNAFQANVVSSEIKKRRIIMNRKKEYQMINLMATRKRSSRIEAKERQKQQDIEDIKAQKEREMRLAIELDKISKPLNYNSNVLSREERLKMRKLNTDYRKDSSQPKSVSPEAVKSETISLTPDIGEAKPNIEEKIEKIEEEIIGHKSTNGEEKPEPIN
;
A
#
# COMPACT_ATOMS: atom_id res chain seq x y z
N MET A 1 -4.68 -23.23 23.57
CA MET A 1 -5.26 -22.68 22.33
C MET A 1 -5.66 -23.85 21.45
N PHE A 2 -6.63 -23.72 20.55
CA PHE A 2 -6.94 -24.73 19.54
C PHE A 2 -6.01 -24.58 18.32
N GLY A 3 -5.72 -25.68 17.62
CA GLY A 3 -4.68 -25.78 16.59
C GLY A 3 -3.66 -26.87 16.90
N ASP A 4 -2.88 -27.28 15.89
CA ASP A 4 -1.83 -28.28 16.07
C ASP A 4 -0.55 -27.69 16.72
N LYS A 5 0.28 -28.50 17.37
CA LYS A 5 1.48 -28.05 18.11
C LYS A 5 2.44 -27.25 17.23
N GLU A 6 2.65 -27.67 15.99
CA GLU A 6 3.49 -26.95 15.03
C GLU A 6 2.88 -25.58 14.67
N GLN A 7 1.57 -25.55 14.40
CA GLN A 7 0.84 -24.33 14.10
C GLN A 7 0.88 -23.33 15.27
N LEU A 8 0.73 -23.81 16.50
CA LEU A 8 0.81 -22.98 17.71
C LEU A 8 2.22 -22.40 17.89
N SER A 9 3.28 -23.20 17.70
CA SER A 9 4.66 -22.69 17.75
C SER A 9 4.95 -21.66 16.64
N VAL A 10 4.30 -21.78 15.48
CA VAL A 10 4.38 -20.77 14.40
C VAL A 10 3.58 -19.51 14.75
N LEU A 11 2.41 -19.62 15.40
CA LEU A 11 1.65 -18.47 15.90
C LEU A 11 2.39 -17.70 17.00
N GLU A 12 3.09 -18.38 17.90
CA GLU A 12 3.89 -17.76 18.97
C GLU A 12 5.06 -16.95 18.41
N LYS A 13 5.69 -17.42 17.32
CA LYS A 13 6.78 -16.73 16.61
C LYS A 13 6.29 -15.56 15.74
N LEU A 14 4.99 -15.48 15.47
CA LEU A 14 4.40 -14.46 14.61
C LEU A 14 3.60 -13.45 15.45
N GLN A 15 4.11 -12.21 15.52
CA GLN A 15 3.42 -11.09 16.18
C GLN A 15 1.94 -11.04 15.77
N SER A 16 1.05 -10.79 16.74
CA SER A 16 -0.38 -10.75 16.47
C SER A 16 -0.69 -9.58 15.56
N ALA A 17 -1.14 -9.90 14.34
CA ALA A 17 -1.82 -8.94 13.49
C ALA A 17 -3.13 -8.53 14.20
N ARG A 18 -3.19 -7.27 14.66
CA ARG A 18 -4.37 -6.64 15.23
C ARG A 18 -4.39 -5.20 14.78
N VAL A 19 -5.56 -4.70 14.39
CA VAL A 19 -5.82 -3.25 14.33
C VAL A 19 -5.45 -2.66 15.71
N PRO A 20 -4.57 -1.64 15.81
CA PRO A 20 -4.17 -1.10 17.10
C PRO A 20 -5.34 -0.42 17.81
N GLN A 21 -5.87 -1.07 18.85
CA GLN A 21 -7.04 -0.63 19.64
C GLN A 21 -6.86 0.72 20.35
N THR A 22 -5.65 1.30 20.29
CA THR A 22 -5.22 2.51 20.98
C THR A 22 -5.17 3.76 20.09
N SER A 23 -5.48 3.66 18.79
CA SER A 23 -5.21 4.75 17.84
C SER A 23 -6.44 5.39 17.17
N PHE A 24 -7.47 4.62 16.76
CA PHE A 24 -8.75 5.13 16.24
C PHE A 24 -9.76 3.97 16.08
N PRO A 25 -11.08 4.24 16.04
CA PRO A 25 -11.86 5.14 16.89
C PRO A 25 -12.25 4.38 18.20
N PRO A 26 -13.27 4.75 19.01
CA PRO A 26 -13.72 3.91 20.12
C PRO A 26 -14.13 2.51 19.61
N THR A 27 -13.75 1.46 20.35
CA THR A 27 -14.00 0.04 19.97
C THR A 27 -15.47 -0.27 19.65
N HIS A 28 -16.39 0.50 20.23
CA HIS A 28 -17.82 0.46 20.00
C HIS A 28 -18.23 0.84 18.56
N GLU A 29 -17.58 1.81 17.91
CA GLU A 29 -17.91 2.22 16.54
C GLU A 29 -17.50 1.15 15.53
N LEU A 30 -16.28 0.61 15.65
CA LEU A 30 -15.82 -0.48 14.80
C LEU A 30 -16.66 -1.75 15.01
N HIS A 31 -17.19 -1.98 16.22
CA HIS A 31 -18.16 -3.05 16.47
C HIS A 31 -19.52 -2.79 15.82
N LYS A 32 -20.02 -1.54 15.83
CA LYS A 32 -21.25 -1.16 15.10
C LYS A 32 -21.08 -1.35 13.58
N ILE A 33 -19.97 -0.87 13.02
CA ILE A 33 -19.67 -1.01 11.58
C ILE A 33 -19.61 -2.49 11.18
N ARG A 34 -18.90 -3.33 11.93
CA ARG A 34 -18.84 -4.79 11.69
C ARG A 34 -20.19 -5.50 11.78
N ALA A 35 -21.21 -4.86 12.36
CA ALA A 35 -22.57 -5.34 12.50
C ALA A 35 -23.56 -4.68 11.52
N SER A 36 -23.12 -3.74 10.67
CA SER A 36 -23.98 -3.16 9.62
C SER A 36 -24.18 -4.15 8.47
N PHE A 37 -25.32 -4.05 7.79
CA PHE A 37 -25.62 -4.87 6.61
C PHE A 37 -24.63 -4.59 5.47
N ASP A 38 -24.29 -3.32 5.24
CA ASP A 38 -23.39 -2.86 4.17
C ASP A 38 -21.98 -3.46 4.33
N TYR A 39 -21.45 -3.46 5.55
CA TYR A 39 -20.19 -4.11 5.89
C TYR A 39 -20.24 -5.62 5.60
N LEU A 40 -21.28 -6.29 6.11
CA LEU A 40 -21.46 -7.73 5.93
C LEU A 40 -21.58 -8.10 4.45
N TYR A 41 -22.34 -7.33 3.68
CA TYR A 41 -22.50 -7.48 2.24
C TYR A 41 -21.16 -7.29 1.52
N VAL A 42 -20.49 -6.15 1.71
CA VAL A 42 -19.22 -5.81 1.01
C VAL A 42 -18.15 -6.86 1.29
N ILE A 43 -17.95 -7.25 2.55
CA ILE A 43 -16.93 -8.25 2.90
C ILE A 43 -17.30 -9.64 2.37
N ASN A 44 -18.56 -10.08 2.49
CA ASN A 44 -18.98 -11.38 1.95
C ASN A 44 -18.90 -11.41 0.42
N TRP A 45 -19.23 -10.30 -0.24
CA TRP A 45 -19.08 -10.14 -1.68
C TRP A 45 -17.61 -10.24 -2.11
N LEU A 46 -16.70 -9.58 -1.40
CA LEU A 46 -15.26 -9.64 -1.70
C LEU A 46 -14.64 -11.02 -1.41
N TYR A 47 -15.17 -11.82 -0.48
CA TYR A 47 -14.73 -13.21 -0.31
C TYR A 47 -15.13 -14.11 -1.48
N ASN A 48 -16.39 -14.02 -1.95
CA ASN A 48 -16.94 -14.95 -2.94
C ASN A 48 -16.76 -14.49 -4.40
N PHE A 49 -16.89 -13.19 -4.67
CA PHE A 49 -17.07 -12.67 -6.03
C PHE A 49 -15.96 -11.73 -6.54
N LYS A 50 -14.90 -11.45 -5.74
CA LYS A 50 -13.75 -10.65 -6.21
C LYS A 50 -13.10 -11.15 -7.52
N GLY A 51 -13.30 -12.43 -7.86
CA GLY A 51 -12.87 -13.01 -9.13
C GLY A 51 -13.56 -12.41 -10.37
N TYR A 52 -14.78 -11.89 -10.21
CA TYR A 52 -15.47 -11.11 -11.25
C TYR A 52 -14.64 -9.87 -11.64
N LEU A 53 -14.10 -9.16 -10.64
CA LEU A 53 -13.17 -8.03 -10.80
C LEU A 53 -11.73 -8.46 -11.15
N ARG A 54 -11.52 -9.72 -11.55
CA ARG A 54 -10.20 -10.31 -11.87
C ARG A 54 -9.21 -10.33 -10.69
N LEU A 55 -9.68 -10.18 -9.46
CA LEU A 55 -8.86 -10.20 -8.23
C LEU A 55 -8.71 -11.60 -7.61
N SER A 56 -8.91 -12.68 -8.39
CA SER A 56 -8.83 -14.08 -7.91
C SER A 56 -7.47 -14.43 -7.31
N SER A 57 -6.38 -13.91 -7.90
CA SER A 57 -5.00 -14.13 -7.45
C SER A 57 -4.61 -13.34 -6.20
N GLU A 58 -5.37 -12.29 -5.85
CA GLU A 58 -5.06 -11.42 -4.73
C GLU A 58 -5.52 -12.06 -3.41
N TYR A 59 -4.64 -12.11 -2.42
CA TYR A 59 -5.02 -12.55 -1.08
C TYR A 59 -5.96 -11.52 -0.44
N PHE A 60 -7.08 -11.99 0.10
CA PHE A 60 -8.06 -11.16 0.80
C PHE A 60 -8.28 -11.69 2.21
N ASP A 61 -8.17 -10.80 3.19
CA ASP A 61 -8.47 -11.04 4.59
C ASP A 61 -9.12 -9.77 5.15
N VAL A 62 -10.23 -9.93 5.88
CA VAL A 62 -11.03 -8.81 6.36
C VAL A 62 -10.28 -7.88 7.32
N GLU A 63 -9.42 -8.39 8.20
CA GLU A 63 -8.64 -7.54 9.11
C GLU A 63 -7.52 -6.81 8.37
N LEU A 64 -6.92 -7.44 7.35
CA LEU A 64 -5.96 -6.78 6.47
C LEU A 64 -6.61 -5.64 5.67
N PHE A 65 -7.83 -5.88 5.16
CA PHE A 65 -8.61 -4.88 4.41
C PHE A 65 -9.09 -3.72 5.31
N GLU A 66 -9.48 -3.99 6.56
CA GLU A 66 -9.75 -2.94 7.54
C GLU A 66 -8.50 -2.09 7.84
N MET A 67 -7.33 -2.71 8.03
CA MET A 67 -6.07 -1.97 8.23
C MET A 67 -5.68 -1.13 7.01
N GLU A 68 -5.99 -1.60 5.79
CA GLU A 68 -5.79 -0.83 4.55
C GLU A 68 -6.79 0.33 4.42
N LEU A 69 -8.08 0.13 4.68
CA LEU A 69 -9.10 1.19 4.65
C LEU A 69 -8.89 2.30 5.71
N LEU A 70 -8.30 1.94 6.85
CA LEU A 70 -7.99 2.85 7.96
C LEU A 70 -6.59 3.48 7.90
N ASN A 71 -5.76 3.12 6.89
CA ASN A 71 -4.35 3.51 6.81
C ASN A 71 -3.52 3.13 8.06
N LEU A 72 -3.88 2.03 8.74
CA LEU A 72 -3.25 1.53 9.97
C LEU A 72 -2.18 0.45 9.70
N LEU A 73 -1.61 0.43 8.49
CA LEU A 73 -0.44 -0.39 8.18
C LEU A 73 0.83 0.24 8.76
N ASP A 74 1.39 -0.37 9.80
CA ASP A 74 2.74 -0.11 10.28
C ASP A 74 3.69 -1.24 9.81
N PRO A 75 4.76 -0.94 9.04
CA PRO A 75 5.05 0.33 8.39
C PRO A 75 4.11 0.58 7.20
N PRO A 76 3.94 1.85 6.77
CA PRO A 76 3.14 2.17 5.58
C PRO A 76 3.75 1.54 4.33
N PRO A 77 2.92 1.21 3.31
CA PRO A 77 3.41 0.69 2.04
C PRO A 77 4.31 1.71 1.33
N LEU A 78 5.39 1.22 0.71
CA LEU A 78 6.27 2.04 -0.14
C LEU A 78 5.74 2.16 -1.57
N ASP A 79 4.83 1.26 -1.96
CA ASP A 79 4.09 1.28 -3.22
C ASP A 79 2.62 1.00 -2.90
N GLU A 80 1.78 2.00 -3.07
CA GLU A 80 0.35 1.94 -2.79
C GLU A 80 -0.42 1.01 -3.75
N SER A 81 0.15 0.67 -4.92
CA SER A 81 -0.47 -0.28 -5.87
C SER A 81 -0.45 -1.73 -5.37
N VAL A 82 0.36 -2.02 -4.34
CA VAL A 82 0.41 -3.32 -3.66
C VAL A 82 -0.82 -3.55 -2.77
N LEU A 83 -1.53 -2.48 -2.37
CA LEU A 83 -2.71 -2.59 -1.50
C LEU A 83 -3.91 -3.18 -2.24
N PHE A 84 -4.68 -4.03 -1.54
CA PHE A 84 -5.90 -4.62 -2.08
C PHE A 84 -6.95 -3.53 -2.37
N ILE A 85 -7.08 -2.51 -1.52
CA ILE A 85 -8.02 -1.40 -1.75
C ILE A 85 -7.75 -0.65 -3.05
N ASN A 86 -6.49 -0.38 -3.41
CA ASN A 86 -6.17 0.35 -4.64
C ASN A 86 -6.26 -0.51 -5.91
N LYS A 87 -6.01 -1.83 -5.78
CA LYS A 87 -6.37 -2.80 -6.83
C LYS A 87 -7.89 -2.89 -7.02
N LEU A 88 -8.66 -2.88 -5.93
CA LEU A 88 -10.12 -2.88 -5.94
C LEU A 88 -10.68 -1.62 -6.61
N LYS A 89 -10.23 -0.42 -6.23
CA LYS A 89 -10.57 0.86 -6.89
C LYS A 89 -10.34 0.77 -8.40
N THR A 90 -9.13 0.40 -8.82
CA THR A 90 -8.75 0.27 -10.24
C THR A 90 -9.66 -0.69 -11.01
N GLN A 91 -9.95 -1.89 -10.47
CA GLN A 91 -10.79 -2.85 -11.20
C GLN A 91 -12.27 -2.48 -11.20
N ILE A 92 -12.78 -1.80 -10.16
CA ILE A 92 -14.12 -1.19 -10.18
C ILE A 92 -14.24 -0.19 -11.32
N ILE A 93 -13.27 0.74 -11.46
CA ILE A 93 -13.26 1.74 -12.54
C ILE A 93 -13.27 1.06 -13.92
N ASN A 94 -12.43 0.04 -14.12
CA ASN A 94 -12.36 -0.71 -15.38
C ASN A 94 -13.71 -1.39 -15.72
N HIS A 95 -14.40 -1.94 -14.72
CA HIS A 95 -15.71 -2.59 -14.90
C HIS A 95 -16.85 -1.59 -15.17
N LEU A 96 -16.87 -0.44 -14.49
CA LEU A 96 -17.90 0.59 -14.69
C LEU A 96 -17.74 1.29 -16.05
N THR A 97 -16.51 1.62 -16.44
CA THR A 97 -16.22 2.33 -17.70
C THR A 97 -16.22 1.43 -18.93
N ASN A 98 -16.17 0.10 -18.76
CA ASN A 98 -15.97 -0.90 -19.82
C ASN A 98 -14.75 -0.63 -20.72
N SER A 99 -13.77 0.13 -20.23
CA SER A 99 -12.64 0.63 -21.02
C SER A 99 -11.35 -0.14 -20.74
N ALA A 100 -10.52 -0.27 -21.77
CA ALA A 100 -9.13 -0.74 -21.65
C ALA A 100 -8.13 0.39 -21.34
N SER A 101 -8.60 1.63 -21.15
CA SER A 101 -7.75 2.75 -20.73
C SER A 101 -7.19 2.51 -19.33
N LYS A 102 -5.91 2.87 -19.14
CA LYS A 102 -5.19 2.68 -17.87
C LYS A 102 -5.62 3.71 -16.82
N PHE A 103 -6.80 3.55 -16.26
CA PHE A 103 -7.21 4.28 -15.06
C PHE A 103 -6.35 3.88 -13.86
N SER A 104 -6.13 4.85 -13.00
CA SER A 104 -5.37 4.77 -11.75
C SER A 104 -6.32 4.69 -10.54
N ALA A 105 -5.79 4.33 -9.37
CA ALA A 105 -6.57 4.38 -8.13
C ALA A 105 -7.02 5.80 -7.75
N SER A 106 -6.31 6.83 -8.21
CA SER A 106 -6.66 8.26 -8.04
C SER A 106 -7.82 8.73 -8.94
N ASP A 107 -8.14 8.00 -10.02
CA ASP A 107 -9.31 8.34 -10.86
C ASP A 107 -10.65 7.89 -10.22
N PHE A 108 -10.59 7.19 -9.08
CA PHE A 108 -11.75 6.56 -8.44
C PHE A 108 -12.86 7.56 -8.11
N ASP A 109 -12.56 8.64 -7.38
CA ASP A 109 -13.57 9.59 -6.93
C ASP A 109 -14.28 10.26 -8.12
N MET A 110 -13.53 10.68 -9.13
CA MET A 110 -14.06 11.26 -10.37
C MET A 110 -15.01 10.29 -11.09
N VAL A 111 -14.64 9.02 -11.18
CA VAL A 111 -15.47 8.01 -11.87
C VAL A 111 -16.70 7.66 -11.04
N ILE A 112 -16.56 7.40 -9.73
CA ILE A 112 -17.69 7.01 -8.88
C ILE A 112 -18.74 8.13 -8.80
N LYS A 113 -18.35 9.39 -8.61
CA LYS A 113 -19.28 10.54 -8.59
C LYS A 113 -20.05 10.71 -9.91
N ARG A 114 -19.46 10.30 -11.04
CA ARG A 114 -20.13 10.33 -12.35
C ARG A 114 -21.17 9.21 -12.53
N PHE A 115 -21.01 8.09 -11.83
CA PHE A 115 -21.95 6.95 -11.90
C PHE A 115 -22.97 6.94 -10.73
N PHE A 116 -22.66 7.55 -9.59
CA PHE A 116 -23.45 7.41 -8.35
C PHE A 116 -23.59 8.74 -7.59
N VAL A 117 -24.71 9.43 -7.83
CA VAL A 117 -25.16 10.66 -7.13
C VAL A 117 -25.41 10.41 -5.64
N ASN A 118 -26.20 9.38 -5.33
CA ASN A 118 -26.65 9.07 -3.96
C ASN A 118 -25.61 8.25 -3.18
N THR A 119 -24.47 8.84 -2.85
CA THR A 119 -23.45 8.22 -1.97
C THR A 119 -22.77 9.26 -1.05
N PRO A 120 -22.07 8.84 0.02
CA PRO A 120 -21.24 9.74 0.83
C PRO A 120 -20.10 10.47 0.10
N LEU A 121 -19.80 10.11 -1.16
CA LEU A 121 -18.92 10.90 -2.01
C LEU A 121 -19.60 12.17 -2.56
N GLY A 122 -20.93 12.23 -2.58
CA GLY A 122 -21.69 13.32 -3.20
C GLY A 122 -21.50 13.39 -4.72
N ASP A 123 -21.90 14.52 -5.30
CA ASP A 123 -21.85 14.77 -6.74
C ASP A 123 -20.46 15.19 -7.25
N ALA A 124 -20.33 15.26 -8.58
CA ALA A 124 -19.09 15.63 -9.28
C ALA A 124 -18.48 16.97 -8.83
N ASP A 125 -19.30 17.93 -8.40
CA ASP A 125 -18.88 19.26 -7.92
C ASP A 125 -18.38 19.24 -6.45
N THR A 126 -18.51 18.12 -5.74
CA THR A 126 -18.13 17.99 -4.32
C THR A 126 -16.63 17.73 -4.18
N ALA A 127 -15.93 18.42 -3.27
CA ALA A 127 -14.48 18.27 -3.05
C ALA A 127 -14.05 17.07 -2.16
N THR A 128 -15.01 16.21 -1.79
CA THR A 128 -14.87 14.95 -1.02
C THR A 128 -13.97 13.92 -1.71
N ILE A 129 -13.19 13.16 -0.93
CA ILE A 129 -12.26 12.13 -1.44
C ILE A 129 -12.48 10.83 -0.64
N PHE A 130 -12.63 9.68 -1.29
CA PHE A 130 -12.96 8.40 -0.64
C PHE A 130 -12.05 8.06 0.54
N ASP A 131 -10.75 8.31 0.42
CA ASP A 131 -9.79 7.98 1.47
C ASP A 131 -9.92 8.88 2.73
N THR A 132 -10.58 10.04 2.62
CA THR A 132 -10.88 10.95 3.74
C THR A 132 -12.20 10.64 4.46
N LEU A 133 -13.07 9.81 3.89
CA LEU A 133 -14.35 9.41 4.49
C LEU A 133 -14.17 8.56 5.77
N LYS A 134 -15.16 8.56 6.65
CA LYS A 134 -15.20 7.63 7.80
C LYS A 134 -15.35 6.19 7.31
N LEU A 135 -14.92 5.21 8.11
CA LEU A 135 -14.98 3.80 7.71
C LEU A 135 -16.41 3.34 7.34
N SER A 136 -17.44 3.82 8.04
CA SER A 136 -18.85 3.57 7.69
C SER A 136 -19.20 4.07 6.29
N GLU A 137 -18.87 5.32 5.99
CA GLU A 137 -19.10 5.99 4.71
C GLU A 137 -18.33 5.29 3.57
N LYS A 138 -17.10 4.82 3.82
CA LYS A 138 -16.35 3.98 2.86
C LYS A 138 -17.06 2.66 2.56
N PHE A 139 -17.68 2.02 3.56
CA PHE A 139 -18.45 0.79 3.34
C PHE A 139 -19.78 1.04 2.63
N GLU A 140 -20.46 2.15 2.89
CA GLU A 140 -21.68 2.57 2.20
C GLU A 140 -21.42 2.83 0.70
N VAL A 141 -20.36 3.58 0.37
CA VAL A 141 -19.90 3.77 -1.02
C VAL A 141 -19.63 2.43 -1.71
N LEU A 142 -18.86 1.54 -1.06
CA LEU A 142 -18.56 0.22 -1.62
C LEU A 142 -19.80 -0.67 -1.75
N PHE A 143 -20.77 -0.56 -0.84
CA PHE A 143 -22.04 -1.31 -0.90
C PHE A 143 -22.85 -0.90 -2.13
N VAL A 144 -23.07 0.40 -2.36
CA VAL A 144 -23.80 0.89 -3.53
C VAL A 144 -23.14 0.41 -4.83
N ILE A 145 -21.81 0.50 -4.93
CA ILE A 145 -21.05 0.05 -6.11
C ILE A 145 -21.17 -1.47 -6.31
N LEU A 146 -20.93 -2.28 -5.28
CA LEU A 146 -20.94 -3.75 -5.40
C LEU A 146 -22.35 -4.31 -5.62
N ASN A 147 -23.38 -3.67 -5.05
CA ASN A 147 -24.77 -3.99 -5.32
C ASN A 147 -25.14 -3.68 -6.79
N TYR A 148 -24.74 -2.51 -7.30
CA TYR A 148 -24.90 -2.17 -8.72
C TYR A 148 -24.18 -3.18 -9.63
N LEU A 149 -22.91 -3.51 -9.34
CA LEU A 149 -22.17 -4.51 -10.13
C LEU A 149 -22.84 -5.89 -10.11
N SER A 150 -23.49 -6.26 -9.00
CA SER A 150 -24.25 -7.51 -8.87
C SER A 150 -25.55 -7.53 -9.67
N SER A 151 -26.12 -6.37 -9.98
CA SER A 151 -27.33 -6.26 -10.81
C SER A 151 -27.06 -6.52 -12.30
N LEU A 152 -25.80 -6.38 -12.75
CA LEU A 152 -25.41 -6.46 -14.17
C LEU A 152 -25.59 -7.87 -14.75
N ALA A 153 -26.07 -7.94 -16.00
CA ALA A 153 -26.19 -9.21 -16.73
C ALA A 153 -24.85 -9.97 -16.85
N ASN A 154 -23.74 -9.24 -17.02
CA ASN A 154 -22.38 -9.81 -17.07
C ASN A 154 -21.95 -10.49 -15.75
N PHE A 155 -22.51 -10.08 -14.60
CA PHE A 155 -22.27 -10.73 -13.32
C PHE A 155 -22.98 -12.09 -13.25
N ARG A 156 -24.24 -12.16 -13.70
CA ARG A 156 -24.99 -13.43 -13.82
C ARG A 156 -24.24 -14.42 -14.71
N LEU A 157 -23.81 -13.97 -15.89
CA LEU A 157 -22.96 -14.76 -16.82
C LEU A 157 -21.57 -15.14 -16.29
N PHE A 158 -21.14 -14.59 -15.14
CA PHE A 158 -19.95 -15.01 -14.41
C PHE A 158 -20.29 -16.06 -13.34
N LEU A 159 -21.42 -15.91 -12.63
CA LEU A 159 -21.94 -16.91 -11.69
C LEU A 159 -22.22 -18.24 -12.40
N ASP A 160 -22.90 -18.20 -13.56
CA ASP A 160 -23.23 -19.37 -14.39
C ASP A 160 -21.98 -20.16 -14.83
N LYS A 161 -20.81 -19.52 -14.87
CA LYS A 161 -19.53 -20.10 -15.28
C LYS A 161 -18.66 -20.56 -14.11
N THR A 162 -19.04 -20.24 -12.88
CA THR A 162 -18.20 -20.44 -11.68
C THR A 162 -18.96 -21.26 -10.62
N PRO A 163 -19.33 -22.52 -10.90
CA PRO A 163 -20.19 -23.34 -10.04
C PRO A 163 -19.56 -23.71 -8.69
N ASP A 164 -18.23 -23.56 -8.55
CA ASP A 164 -17.51 -23.77 -7.29
C ASP A 164 -17.58 -22.55 -6.34
N VAL A 165 -18.17 -21.42 -6.77
CA VAL A 165 -18.61 -20.40 -5.81
C VAL A 165 -19.81 -20.98 -5.08
N ASP A 166 -19.81 -20.92 -3.76
CA ASP A 166 -21.02 -21.21 -2.99
C ASP A 166 -22.04 -20.10 -3.27
N LEU A 167 -22.86 -20.31 -4.30
CA LEU A 167 -23.92 -19.40 -4.75
C LEU A 167 -24.95 -19.13 -3.65
N SER A 168 -24.92 -19.92 -2.57
CA SER A 168 -25.62 -19.59 -1.35
C SER A 168 -24.92 -18.43 -0.62
N LEU A 169 -25.34 -17.20 -1.01
CA LEU A 169 -25.27 -16.00 -0.17
C LEU A 169 -25.85 -16.24 1.25
N ASN A 170 -26.63 -17.32 1.41
CA ASN A 170 -27.04 -17.94 2.66
C ASN A 170 -25.84 -18.44 3.48
N ALA A 171 -25.18 -17.51 4.16
CA ALA A 171 -24.20 -17.74 5.22
C ALA A 171 -24.46 -19.03 6.01
N HIS A 172 -23.44 -19.92 6.11
CA HIS A 172 -23.59 -21.24 6.72
C HIS A 172 -24.18 -21.16 8.14
N ILE A 173 -25.45 -21.54 8.29
CA ILE A 173 -26.18 -21.49 9.56
C ILE A 173 -25.72 -22.65 10.44
N LEU A 174 -25.01 -22.33 11.53
CA LEU A 174 -24.53 -23.28 12.54
C LEU A 174 -25.66 -23.78 13.45
N LYS A 175 -26.60 -22.88 13.76
CA LYS A 175 -27.80 -23.13 14.55
C LYS A 175 -28.83 -22.06 14.21
N SER A 176 -30.06 -22.47 13.90
CA SER A 176 -31.23 -21.60 14.05
C SER A 176 -31.88 -21.87 15.42
N SER A 177 -32.43 -20.83 16.04
CA SER A 177 -33.24 -20.91 17.25
C SER A 177 -34.50 -20.08 17.01
N ASP A 178 -35.63 -20.74 16.83
CA ASP A 178 -36.91 -20.11 16.52
C ASP A 178 -37.75 -19.90 17.79
N THR A 179 -38.40 -18.75 17.89
CA THR A 179 -39.40 -18.41 18.91
C THR A 179 -40.49 -17.55 18.26
N LYS A 180 -41.70 -17.57 18.83
CA LYS A 180 -42.97 -17.02 18.28
C LYS A 180 -42.87 -15.75 17.42
N ASN A 181 -42.04 -14.79 17.82
CA ASN A 181 -41.88 -13.47 17.20
C ASN A 181 -40.40 -13.12 16.93
N LYS A 182 -39.48 -14.09 17.02
CA LYS A 182 -38.04 -13.86 16.93
C LYS A 182 -37.26 -15.13 16.60
N ARG A 183 -36.42 -15.04 15.58
CA ARG A 183 -35.44 -16.07 15.18
C ARG A 183 -34.01 -15.60 15.42
N GLU A 184 -33.21 -16.46 16.02
CA GLU A 184 -31.77 -16.23 16.23
C GLU A 184 -30.95 -17.26 15.44
N ASP A 185 -30.34 -16.83 14.33
CA ASP A 185 -29.43 -17.64 13.52
C ASP A 185 -27.96 -17.36 13.90
N TYR A 186 -27.23 -18.39 14.30
CA TYR A 186 -25.77 -18.35 14.42
C TYR A 186 -25.15 -18.64 13.06
N LEU A 187 -24.50 -17.64 12.48
CA LEU A 187 -23.91 -17.65 11.14
C LEU A 187 -22.39 -17.78 11.22
N LEU A 188 -21.82 -18.55 10.30
CA LEU A 188 -20.38 -18.62 10.09
C LEU A 188 -20.01 -17.91 8.79
N LEU A 189 -19.21 -16.85 8.89
CA LEU A 189 -18.89 -15.95 7.78
C LEU A 189 -17.39 -15.93 7.45
N PHE A 190 -17.09 -15.36 6.27
CA PHE A 190 -15.75 -14.94 5.85
C PHE A 190 -14.75 -16.11 5.84
N ASN A 191 -14.91 -16.99 4.85
CA ASN A 191 -14.17 -18.25 4.69
C ASN A 191 -14.13 -19.10 5.98
N SER A 192 -15.27 -19.23 6.65
CA SER A 192 -15.44 -19.99 7.89
C SER A 192 -14.62 -19.47 9.10
N THR A 193 -14.24 -18.19 9.14
CA THR A 193 -13.36 -17.65 10.19
C THR A 193 -14.05 -16.82 11.27
N LYS A 194 -15.20 -16.18 10.99
CA LYS A 194 -15.90 -15.30 11.95
C LYS A 194 -17.27 -15.88 12.34
N VAL A 195 -17.65 -15.75 13.61
CA VAL A 195 -19.00 -16.12 14.08
C VAL A 195 -19.83 -14.87 14.32
N TYR A 196 -21.01 -14.87 13.72
CA TYR A 196 -22.02 -13.84 13.86
C TYR A 196 -23.30 -14.44 14.43
N LYS A 197 -24.08 -13.62 15.12
CA LYS A 197 -25.47 -13.91 15.47
C LYS A 197 -26.35 -12.91 14.73
N ARG A 198 -27.20 -13.42 13.84
CA ARG A 198 -28.30 -12.68 13.22
C ARG A 198 -29.54 -12.89 14.07
N THR A 199 -30.18 -11.79 14.43
CA THR A 199 -31.50 -11.74 15.04
C THR A 199 -32.46 -11.22 13.97
N ILE A 200 -33.53 -11.96 13.72
CA ILE A 200 -34.67 -11.52 12.92
C ILE A 200 -35.85 -11.45 13.88
N GLU A 201 -36.43 -10.27 14.04
CA GLU A 201 -37.71 -10.09 14.75
C GLU A 201 -38.83 -10.02 13.71
N TYR A 202 -40.03 -10.50 14.05
CA TYR A 202 -41.19 -10.50 13.15
C TYR A 202 -42.50 -10.58 13.96
N PRO A 203 -43.63 -10.07 13.43
CA PRO A 203 -44.93 -10.27 14.06
C PRO A 203 -45.25 -11.77 14.22
N GLU A 204 -45.88 -12.16 15.33
CA GLU A 204 -46.36 -13.54 15.48
C GLU A 204 -47.56 -13.76 14.54
N LEU A 205 -47.37 -14.57 13.49
CA LEU A 205 -48.39 -14.88 12.50
C LEU A 205 -49.62 -15.55 13.14
N ILE A 206 -50.73 -14.82 13.24
CA ILE A 206 -51.97 -15.29 13.88
C ILE A 206 -52.77 -16.17 12.90
N VAL A 207 -52.31 -17.41 12.68
CA VAL A 207 -52.99 -18.37 11.81
C VAL A 207 -54.36 -18.77 12.38
N PRO A 208 -55.49 -18.50 11.69
CA PRO A 208 -56.82 -18.79 12.23
C PRO A 208 -57.10 -20.30 12.30
N LYS A 209 -57.54 -20.77 13.48
CA LYS A 209 -57.72 -22.21 13.75
C LYS A 209 -58.91 -22.86 13.04
N LYS A 210 -59.76 -22.10 12.36
CA LYS A 210 -60.90 -22.58 11.58
C LYS A 210 -61.00 -21.80 10.28
N ARG A 211 -61.39 -22.48 9.20
CA ARG A 211 -61.63 -21.88 7.88
C ARG A 211 -62.71 -20.79 7.85
N LYS A 212 -63.60 -20.73 8.86
CA LYS A 212 -64.59 -19.65 9.02
C LYS A 212 -64.02 -18.37 9.61
N ASP A 213 -62.88 -18.48 10.28
CA ASP A 213 -62.22 -17.40 11.02
C ASP A 213 -61.02 -16.86 10.20
N ALA A 214 -60.87 -17.33 8.95
CA ALA A 214 -59.83 -16.93 8.00
C ALA A 214 -60.33 -15.82 7.07
N PRO A 215 -59.47 -14.86 6.67
CA PRO A 215 -59.82 -13.85 5.66
C PRO A 215 -60.12 -14.52 4.31
N GLU A 216 -60.94 -13.85 3.50
CA GLU A 216 -61.34 -14.33 2.17
C GLU A 216 -60.18 -14.27 1.19
N ASP A 217 -59.40 -13.17 1.21
CA ASP A 217 -58.10 -13.01 0.54
C ASP A 217 -56.96 -12.93 1.59
N PRO A 218 -56.18 -14.00 1.80
CA PRO A 218 -55.11 -14.01 2.82
C PRO A 218 -53.89 -13.16 2.47
N GLU A 219 -53.59 -12.95 1.18
CA GLU A 219 -52.39 -12.22 0.76
C GLU A 219 -52.48 -10.74 1.16
N ASP A 220 -53.59 -10.07 0.85
CA ASP A 220 -53.86 -8.69 1.28
C ASP A 220 -53.98 -8.56 2.81
N PHE A 221 -54.66 -9.50 3.47
CA PHE A 221 -54.91 -9.41 4.92
C PHE A 221 -53.67 -9.63 5.79
N PHE A 222 -52.70 -10.42 5.31
CA PHE A 222 -51.47 -10.75 6.02
C PHE A 222 -50.22 -10.08 5.42
N TRP A 223 -50.36 -9.15 4.45
CA TRP A 223 -49.23 -8.49 3.77
C TRP A 223 -48.19 -7.94 4.77
N ASP A 224 -48.64 -7.08 5.70
CA ASP A 224 -47.84 -6.46 6.77
C ASP A 224 -47.24 -7.47 7.78
N GLN A 225 -47.59 -8.75 7.69
CA GLN A 225 -47.07 -9.84 8.53
C GLN A 225 -46.08 -10.75 7.78
N PHE A 226 -45.94 -10.61 6.46
CA PHE A 226 -45.00 -11.37 5.64
C PHE A 226 -43.77 -10.56 5.19
N ASP A 227 -43.91 -9.25 4.98
CA ASP A 227 -42.77 -8.36 4.71
C ASP A 227 -41.95 -8.10 5.98
N VAL A 228 -40.91 -8.93 6.19
CA VAL A 228 -39.90 -8.71 7.24
C VAL A 228 -38.94 -7.62 6.80
N ASP A 229 -39.25 -6.41 7.24
CA ASP A 229 -38.49 -5.19 6.96
C ASP A 229 -37.00 -5.34 7.35
N LEU A 230 -36.09 -4.76 6.55
CA LEU A 230 -34.64 -4.84 6.83
C LEU A 230 -34.27 -4.25 8.20
N ALA A 231 -35.06 -3.30 8.70
CA ALA A 231 -34.92 -2.74 10.05
C ALA A 231 -35.18 -3.75 11.18
N GLN A 232 -35.89 -4.85 10.92
CA GLN A 232 -36.17 -5.93 11.88
C GLN A 232 -35.04 -6.98 11.92
N VAL A 233 -34.03 -6.86 11.04
CA VAL A 233 -32.85 -7.74 10.97
C VAL A 233 -31.64 -7.05 11.60
N SER A 234 -31.19 -7.56 12.75
CA SER A 234 -29.99 -7.07 13.44
C SER A 234 -28.88 -8.13 13.50
N PHE A 235 -27.63 -7.69 13.46
CA PHE A 235 -26.46 -8.55 13.55
C PHE A 235 -25.61 -8.22 14.77
N SER A 236 -24.88 -9.21 15.28
CA SER A 236 -23.95 -9.07 16.40
C SER A 236 -22.73 -9.98 16.22
N VAL A 237 -21.57 -9.53 16.68
CA VAL A 237 -20.28 -10.22 16.46
C VAL A 237 -19.93 -11.07 17.68
N GLU A 238 -20.17 -12.39 17.58
CA GLU A 238 -19.90 -13.34 18.67
C GLU A 238 -18.40 -13.71 18.74
N ALA A 239 -17.75 -13.92 17.59
CA ALA A 239 -16.32 -14.21 17.54
C ALA A 239 -15.61 -13.53 16.36
N TRP A 240 -14.85 -12.48 16.66
CA TRP A 240 -14.02 -11.77 15.69
C TRP A 240 -12.58 -12.30 15.61
N THR A 241 -11.87 -12.27 16.74
CA THR A 241 -10.45 -12.68 16.81
C THR A 241 -10.32 -14.19 17.02
N LEU A 242 -9.14 -14.75 16.74
CA LEU A 242 -8.84 -16.13 17.11
C LEU A 242 -9.00 -16.38 18.62
N ASP A 243 -8.76 -15.36 19.46
CA ASP A 243 -8.90 -15.45 20.91
C ASP A 243 -10.38 -15.52 21.34
N ASN A 244 -11.24 -14.65 20.78
CA ASN A 244 -12.69 -14.71 20.95
C ASN A 244 -13.24 -16.06 20.43
N PHE A 245 -12.74 -16.55 19.30
CA PHE A 245 -13.15 -17.84 18.73
C PHE A 245 -12.74 -19.02 19.63
N ASN A 246 -11.55 -18.97 20.24
CA ASN A 246 -11.13 -19.91 21.28
C ASN A 246 -12.05 -19.86 22.51
N GLN A 247 -12.56 -18.68 22.89
CA GLN A 247 -13.51 -18.53 24.00
C GLN A 247 -14.90 -19.07 23.64
N PHE A 248 -15.44 -18.71 22.46
CA PHE A 248 -16.72 -19.21 21.94
C PHE A 248 -16.77 -20.74 21.90
N ILE A 249 -15.74 -21.38 21.34
CA ILE A 249 -15.64 -22.85 21.33
C ILE A 249 -15.58 -23.43 22.75
N LYS A 250 -14.87 -22.82 23.70
CA LYS A 250 -14.84 -23.30 25.10
C LYS A 250 -16.24 -23.27 25.73
N THR A 251 -16.97 -22.16 25.58
CA THR A 251 -18.33 -21.98 26.10
C THR A 251 -19.30 -23.00 25.50
N HIS A 252 -19.25 -23.20 24.18
CA HIS A 252 -20.20 -24.02 23.46
C HIS A 252 -19.79 -25.48 23.22
N LYS A 253 -18.62 -25.93 23.71
CA LYS A 253 -18.08 -27.29 23.49
C LYS A 253 -19.05 -28.43 23.84
N LYS A 254 -19.97 -28.22 24.79
CA LYS A 254 -20.97 -29.22 25.20
C LYS A 254 -22.24 -29.26 24.33
N ASN A 255 -22.47 -28.25 23.49
CA ASN A 255 -23.65 -28.16 22.65
C ASN A 255 -23.42 -28.88 21.31
N SER A 256 -24.28 -29.84 20.98
CA SER A 256 -24.20 -30.66 19.76
C SER A 256 -24.26 -29.83 18.47
N THR A 257 -24.99 -28.71 18.43
CA THR A 257 -25.12 -27.89 17.22
C THR A 257 -23.79 -27.26 16.79
N PHE A 258 -22.89 -26.97 17.73
CA PHE A 258 -21.58 -26.37 17.44
C PHE A 258 -20.46 -27.42 17.31
N LYS A 259 -20.78 -28.72 17.26
CA LYS A 259 -19.79 -29.81 17.19
C LYS A 259 -18.92 -29.72 15.93
N SER A 260 -19.43 -29.22 14.81
CA SER A 260 -18.65 -28.96 13.58
C SER A 260 -17.42 -28.08 13.85
N LEU A 261 -17.59 -26.97 14.59
CA LEU A 261 -16.51 -26.05 15.00
C LEU A 261 -15.51 -26.70 15.97
N THR A 262 -15.89 -27.79 16.65
CA THR A 262 -14.99 -28.53 17.55
C THR A 262 -14.04 -29.49 16.82
N THR A 263 -14.16 -29.64 15.50
CA THR A 263 -13.37 -30.58 14.70
C THR A 263 -11.93 -30.08 14.50
N ASN A 264 -10.95 -30.95 14.73
CA ASN A 264 -9.51 -30.61 14.58
C ASN A 264 -9.18 -30.00 13.20
N ALA A 265 -9.72 -30.55 12.11
CA ALA A 265 -9.50 -30.05 10.76
C ALA A 265 -10.04 -28.62 10.55
N PHE A 266 -11.23 -28.34 11.10
CA PHE A 266 -11.82 -27.00 11.08
C PHE A 266 -10.94 -25.99 11.84
N GLN A 267 -10.50 -26.36 13.05
CA GLN A 267 -9.66 -25.51 13.89
C GLN A 267 -8.29 -25.27 13.25
N ALA A 268 -7.69 -26.29 12.65
CA ALA A 268 -6.44 -26.18 11.90
C ALA A 268 -6.57 -25.27 10.67
N ASN A 269 -7.72 -25.24 10.00
CA ASN A 269 -8.00 -24.34 8.89
C ASN A 269 -8.04 -22.87 9.35
N VAL A 270 -8.83 -22.55 10.39
CA VAL A 270 -8.91 -21.19 10.96
C VAL A 270 -7.53 -20.70 11.42
N VAL A 271 -6.77 -21.54 12.11
CA VAL A 271 -5.39 -21.25 12.52
C VAL A 271 -4.46 -21.06 11.32
N SER A 272 -4.61 -21.83 10.23
CA SER A 272 -3.81 -21.67 9.02
C SER A 272 -4.04 -20.30 8.34
N SER A 273 -5.28 -19.79 8.38
CA SER A 273 -5.62 -18.46 7.85
C SER A 273 -4.99 -17.35 8.68
N GLU A 274 -5.05 -17.45 10.02
CA GLU A 274 -4.36 -16.53 10.93
C GLU A 274 -2.83 -16.52 10.68
N ILE A 275 -2.22 -17.69 10.49
CA ILE A 275 -0.78 -17.82 10.16
C ILE A 275 -0.46 -17.16 8.81
N LYS A 276 -1.31 -17.32 7.78
CA LYS A 276 -1.14 -16.67 6.46
C LYS A 276 -1.18 -15.15 6.60
N LYS A 277 -2.20 -14.59 7.26
CA LYS A 277 -2.34 -13.15 7.55
C LYS A 277 -1.11 -12.59 8.25
N ARG A 278 -0.69 -13.19 9.38
CA ARG A 278 0.51 -12.73 10.12
C ARG A 278 1.80 -12.85 9.31
N ARG A 279 1.94 -13.89 8.48
CA ARG A 279 3.12 -14.07 7.60
C ARG A 279 3.22 -12.97 6.55
N ILE A 280 2.10 -12.55 5.95
CA ILE A 280 2.07 -11.43 4.99
C ILE A 280 2.52 -10.13 5.65
N ILE A 281 2.00 -9.83 6.84
CA ILE A 281 2.36 -8.61 7.59
C ILE A 281 3.84 -8.66 8.04
N MET A 282 4.33 -9.80 8.54
CA MET A 282 5.76 -9.98 8.83
C MET A 282 6.63 -9.78 7.58
N ASN A 283 6.19 -10.26 6.41
CA ASN A 283 6.93 -10.10 5.17
C ASN A 283 6.96 -8.63 4.71
N ARG A 284 5.83 -7.90 4.75
CA ARG A 284 5.79 -6.43 4.52
C ARG A 284 6.77 -5.69 5.47
N LYS A 285 6.79 -6.06 6.77
CA LYS A 285 7.77 -5.51 7.74
C LYS A 285 9.24 -5.76 7.35
N LYS A 286 9.56 -6.99 6.91
CA LYS A 286 10.94 -7.36 6.48
C LYS A 286 11.36 -6.67 5.20
N GLU A 287 10.45 -6.55 4.23
CA GLU A 287 10.68 -5.86 2.96
C GLU A 287 10.97 -4.38 3.18
N TYR A 288 10.16 -3.70 3.99
CA TYR A 288 10.39 -2.32 4.40
C TYR A 288 11.74 -2.13 5.13
N GLN A 289 12.09 -3.03 6.07
CA GLN A 289 13.39 -3.01 6.73
C GLN A 289 14.56 -3.21 5.75
N MET A 290 14.43 -4.11 4.78
CA MET A 290 15.44 -4.35 3.74
C MET A 290 15.61 -3.12 2.84
N ILE A 291 14.51 -2.47 2.44
CA ILE A 291 14.55 -1.28 1.60
C ILE A 291 15.14 -0.09 2.37
N ASN A 292 14.79 0.11 3.63
CA ASN A 292 15.44 1.11 4.48
C ASN A 292 16.94 0.85 4.64
N LEU A 293 17.36 -0.40 4.81
CA LEU A 293 18.78 -0.77 4.87
C LEU A 293 19.49 -0.54 3.51
N MET A 294 18.82 -0.76 2.39
CA MET A 294 19.33 -0.37 1.07
C MET A 294 19.41 1.15 0.88
N ALA A 295 18.43 1.91 1.39
CA ALA A 295 18.41 3.37 1.32
C ALA A 295 19.53 3.99 2.16
N THR A 296 19.72 3.53 3.40
CA THR A 296 20.84 3.96 4.25
C THR A 296 22.19 3.54 3.67
N ARG A 297 22.31 2.33 3.07
CA ARG A 297 23.53 1.89 2.39
C ARG A 297 23.84 2.70 1.12
N LYS A 298 22.81 3.11 0.36
CA LYS A 298 22.98 4.04 -0.77
C LYS A 298 23.39 5.44 -0.30
N ARG A 299 22.87 5.91 0.85
CA ARG A 299 23.28 7.18 1.47
C ARG A 299 24.72 7.12 1.98
N SER A 300 25.11 6.06 2.70
CA SER A 300 26.49 5.89 3.19
C SER A 300 27.49 5.75 2.05
N SER A 301 27.18 4.97 1.01
CA SER A 301 28.02 4.83 -0.18
C SER A 301 28.19 6.14 -0.96
N ARG A 302 27.14 6.99 -1.03
CA ARG A 302 27.25 8.34 -1.60
C ARG A 302 28.12 9.28 -0.74
N ILE A 303 28.05 9.18 0.58
CA ILE A 303 28.89 9.95 1.50
C ILE A 303 30.35 9.49 1.36
N GLU A 304 30.62 8.19 1.44
CA GLU A 304 31.94 7.57 1.26
C GLU A 304 32.56 7.96 -0.09
N ALA A 305 31.80 7.92 -1.18
CA ALA A 305 32.27 8.36 -2.49
C ALA A 305 32.62 9.87 -2.52
N LYS A 306 31.79 10.73 -1.92
CA LYS A 306 32.01 12.19 -1.84
C LYS A 306 33.16 12.56 -0.91
N GLU A 307 33.41 11.76 0.13
CA GLU A 307 34.55 11.91 1.04
C GLU A 307 35.86 11.45 0.39
N ARG A 308 35.83 10.30 -0.32
CA ARG A 308 36.95 9.78 -1.10
C ARG A 308 37.34 10.73 -2.24
N GLN A 309 36.37 11.32 -2.93
CA GLN A 309 36.61 12.35 -3.94
C GLN A 309 37.29 13.58 -3.31
N LYS A 310 36.77 14.10 -2.19
CA LYS A 310 37.42 15.20 -1.46
C LYS A 310 38.85 14.87 -1.02
N GLN A 311 39.14 13.63 -0.64
CA GLN A 311 40.49 13.20 -0.30
C GLN A 311 41.41 13.23 -1.52
N GLN A 312 40.95 12.75 -2.68
CA GLN A 312 41.68 12.86 -3.95
C GLN A 312 41.91 14.33 -4.35
N ASP A 313 40.89 15.19 -4.26
CA ASP A 313 41.01 16.63 -4.53
C ASP A 313 42.09 17.29 -3.62
N ILE A 314 42.14 16.90 -2.33
CA ILE A 314 43.13 17.39 -1.36
C ILE A 314 44.53 16.87 -1.68
N GLU A 315 44.67 15.61 -2.10
CA GLU A 315 45.95 15.03 -2.52
C GLU A 315 46.49 15.69 -3.80
N ASP A 316 45.63 15.94 -4.80
CA ASP A 316 46.01 16.63 -6.02
C ASP A 316 46.39 18.11 -5.78
N ILE A 317 45.63 18.84 -4.95
CA ILE A 317 45.99 20.21 -4.53
C ILE A 317 47.34 20.23 -3.80
N LYS A 318 47.62 19.21 -2.97
CA LYS A 318 48.91 19.07 -2.27
C LYS A 318 50.04 18.75 -3.25
N ALA A 319 49.81 17.86 -4.22
CA ALA A 319 50.78 17.52 -5.26
C ALA A 319 51.08 18.70 -6.21
N GLN A 320 50.08 19.51 -6.55
CA GLN A 320 50.26 20.76 -7.29
C GLN A 320 51.14 21.75 -6.51
N LYS A 321 50.82 22.03 -5.25
CA LYS A 321 51.62 22.91 -4.39
C LYS A 321 53.06 22.42 -4.20
N GLU A 322 53.29 21.12 -4.14
CA GLU A 322 54.65 20.59 -4.08
C GLU A 322 55.41 20.78 -5.41
N ARG A 323 54.75 20.63 -6.56
CA ARG A 323 55.36 20.93 -7.88
C ARG A 323 55.68 22.43 -8.00
N GLU A 324 54.77 23.31 -7.61
CA GLU A 324 54.99 24.76 -7.58
C GLU A 324 56.15 25.13 -6.66
N MET A 325 56.22 24.56 -5.46
CA MET A 325 57.32 24.78 -4.51
C MET A 325 58.67 24.28 -5.06
N ARG A 326 58.70 23.11 -5.72
CA ARG A 326 59.90 22.58 -6.38
C ARG A 326 60.37 23.50 -7.51
N LEU A 327 59.45 23.98 -8.36
CA LEU A 327 59.76 24.95 -9.43
C LEU A 327 60.23 26.30 -8.88
N ALA A 328 59.64 26.80 -7.78
CA ALA A 328 60.08 28.02 -7.12
C ALA A 328 61.51 27.88 -6.55
N ILE A 329 61.85 26.73 -5.96
CA ILE A 329 63.21 26.41 -5.49
C ILE A 329 64.20 26.28 -6.66
N GLU A 330 63.76 25.82 -7.82
CA GLU A 330 64.57 25.76 -9.04
C GLU A 330 64.80 27.14 -9.66
N LEU A 331 63.77 28.00 -9.66
CA LEU A 331 63.88 29.39 -10.10
C LEU A 331 64.75 30.25 -9.16
N ASP A 332 64.70 30.05 -7.84
CA ASP A 332 65.60 30.72 -6.87
C ASP A 332 67.07 30.30 -7.05
N LYS A 333 67.35 29.07 -7.50
CA LYS A 333 68.70 28.64 -7.91
C LYS A 333 69.18 29.32 -9.21
N ILE A 334 68.26 29.83 -10.03
CA ILE A 334 68.56 30.54 -11.29
C ILE A 334 68.61 32.06 -11.07
N SER A 335 67.80 32.61 -10.16
CA SER A 335 67.73 34.06 -9.90
C SER A 335 68.80 34.58 -8.93
N LYS A 336 69.43 33.71 -8.14
CA LYS A 336 70.66 34.05 -7.40
C LYS A 336 71.76 34.44 -8.39
N PRO A 337 72.27 35.69 -8.35
CA PRO A 337 73.21 36.16 -9.35
C PRO A 337 74.54 35.42 -9.22
N LEU A 338 74.77 34.48 -10.14
CA LEU A 338 76.08 33.88 -10.38
C LEU A 338 77.05 34.99 -10.78
N ASN A 339 77.87 35.42 -9.80
CA ASN A 339 78.83 36.50 -9.98
C ASN A 339 79.92 36.04 -10.98
N TYR A 340 79.81 36.52 -12.22
CA TYR A 340 80.57 36.04 -13.38
C TYR A 340 82.05 36.47 -13.32
N ASN A 341 82.85 35.79 -12.50
CA ASN A 341 84.30 35.91 -12.54
C ASN A 341 84.88 34.89 -13.54
N SER A 342 84.97 35.29 -14.80
CA SER A 342 84.98 34.41 -15.99
C SER A 342 86.28 33.63 -16.28
N ASN A 343 87.19 33.52 -15.31
CA ASN A 343 88.55 32.98 -15.51
C ASN A 343 88.80 31.55 -14.98
N VAL A 344 87.86 30.90 -14.28
CA VAL A 344 88.01 29.51 -13.81
C VAL A 344 86.77 28.67 -14.17
N LEU A 345 86.78 28.11 -15.37
CA LEU A 345 85.80 27.10 -15.83
C LEU A 345 86.51 25.99 -16.60
N SER A 346 86.41 24.77 -16.09
CA SER A 346 87.16 23.60 -16.58
C SER A 346 86.71 23.18 -17.99
N ARG A 347 87.61 22.48 -18.70
CA ARG A 347 87.37 21.95 -20.05
C ARG A 347 86.13 21.03 -20.10
N GLU A 348 85.82 20.37 -19.01
CA GLU A 348 84.73 19.39 -18.89
C GLU A 348 83.35 20.04 -18.68
N GLU A 349 83.29 21.16 -17.95
CA GLU A 349 82.05 21.94 -17.76
C GLU A 349 81.61 22.60 -19.07
N ARG A 350 82.57 23.13 -19.83
CA ARG A 350 82.36 23.65 -21.20
C ARG A 350 81.83 22.57 -22.17
N LEU A 351 82.09 21.29 -21.87
CA LEU A 351 81.59 20.14 -22.63
C LEU A 351 80.15 19.76 -22.22
N LYS A 352 79.81 19.81 -20.92
CA LYS A 352 78.42 19.61 -20.44
C LYS A 352 77.46 20.66 -21.01
N MET A 353 77.83 21.94 -21.00
CA MET A 353 76.98 23.02 -21.51
C MET A 353 76.70 22.93 -23.02
N ARG A 354 77.55 22.23 -23.80
CA ARG A 354 77.25 21.94 -25.21
C ARG A 354 76.20 20.84 -25.40
N LYS A 355 76.15 19.83 -24.52
CA LYS A 355 75.18 18.72 -24.62
C LYS A 355 73.74 19.19 -24.37
N LEU A 356 73.52 19.97 -23.31
CA LEU A 356 72.21 20.52 -22.97
C LEU A 356 71.55 21.31 -24.13
N ASN A 357 72.35 22.03 -24.92
CA ASN A 357 71.87 22.77 -26.11
C ASN A 357 71.67 21.91 -27.38
N THR A 358 72.16 20.66 -27.41
CA THR A 358 71.83 19.71 -28.51
C THR A 358 70.58 18.90 -28.26
N ASP A 359 70.29 18.56 -26.99
CA ASP A 359 69.18 17.66 -26.67
C ASP A 359 67.81 18.37 -26.83
N TYR A 360 67.74 19.68 -26.56
CA TYR A 360 66.53 20.51 -26.70
C TYR A 360 66.05 20.75 -28.15
N ARG A 361 66.70 20.13 -29.16
CA ARG A 361 66.38 20.33 -30.59
C ARG A 361 66.04 19.04 -31.33
N LYS A 362 65.72 17.96 -30.61
CA LYS A 362 65.55 16.61 -31.21
C LYS A 362 64.19 15.93 -31.01
N ASP A 363 63.24 16.55 -30.31
CA ASP A 363 61.88 16.01 -30.11
C ASP A 363 60.79 17.00 -30.58
N SER A 364 60.66 17.16 -31.90
CA SER A 364 59.51 17.85 -32.52
C SER A 364 59.19 17.38 -33.95
N SER A 365 59.19 16.06 -34.19
CA SER A 365 58.80 15.45 -35.47
C SER A 365 57.46 14.70 -35.37
N GLN A 366 56.39 15.28 -35.92
CA GLN A 366 55.07 14.65 -36.03
C GLN A 366 55.03 13.53 -37.09
N PRO A 367 54.36 12.39 -36.82
CA PRO A 367 53.61 11.61 -37.81
C PRO A 367 52.14 12.06 -37.77
N LYS A 368 51.60 12.71 -38.82
CA LYS A 368 51.06 12.11 -40.05
C LYS A 368 49.93 11.08 -39.85
N SER A 369 48.72 11.63 -39.94
CA SER A 369 47.51 11.08 -40.56
C SER A 369 47.62 9.76 -41.35
N VAL A 370 46.66 8.87 -41.12
CA VAL A 370 46.24 7.81 -42.05
C VAL A 370 44.79 8.08 -42.47
N SER A 371 44.47 7.89 -43.76
CA SER A 371 43.12 8.03 -44.32
C SER A 371 42.46 6.65 -44.48
N PRO A 372 41.14 6.49 -44.28
CA PRO A 372 40.47 5.19 -44.36
C PRO A 372 40.14 4.76 -45.79
N GLU A 373 39.91 3.44 -45.98
CA GLU A 373 39.23 2.88 -47.15
C GLU A 373 37.70 2.79 -46.95
N ALA A 374 36.97 2.57 -48.05
CA ALA A 374 35.55 2.93 -48.19
C ALA A 374 34.57 1.73 -48.04
N VAL A 375 33.33 1.93 -48.54
CA VAL A 375 32.10 1.10 -48.41
C VAL A 375 31.30 1.46 -47.13
N LYS A 376 30.07 1.99 -47.19
CA LYS A 376 29.23 2.37 -48.37
C LYS A 376 28.20 3.50 -48.07
N SER A 377 27.36 3.75 -49.07
CA SER A 377 26.11 4.54 -49.11
C SER A 377 24.99 3.90 -48.24
N GLU A 378 23.84 4.52 -47.89
CA GLU A 378 22.97 5.55 -48.52
C GLU A 378 22.14 6.33 -47.46
N THR A 379 21.37 7.43 -47.69
CA THR A 379 21.39 8.60 -48.61
C THR A 379 20.18 9.54 -48.27
N ILE A 380 20.37 10.87 -48.10
CA ILE A 380 19.35 11.97 -48.13
C ILE A 380 18.20 11.92 -47.07
N SER A 381 18.21 12.75 -46.00
CA SER A 381 17.65 14.14 -45.84
C SER A 381 16.16 14.17 -45.36
N LEU A 382 15.59 15.19 -44.70
CA LEU A 382 15.92 16.61 -44.39
C LEU A 382 15.59 16.97 -42.92
N THR A 383 16.15 18.07 -42.42
CA THR A 383 15.62 18.87 -41.28
C THR A 383 15.04 20.20 -41.82
N PRO A 384 14.17 20.94 -41.09
CA PRO A 384 14.69 21.92 -40.11
C PRO A 384 13.81 22.28 -38.88
N ASP A 385 14.51 22.52 -37.75
CA ASP A 385 14.31 23.64 -36.78
C ASP A 385 13.15 23.69 -35.75
N ILE A 386 13.39 24.53 -34.72
CA ILE A 386 12.52 25.04 -33.63
C ILE A 386 12.19 24.09 -32.45
N GLY A 387 12.52 24.50 -31.21
CA GLY A 387 11.74 24.10 -30.02
C GLY A 387 12.50 23.83 -28.70
N GLU A 388 12.71 24.87 -27.90
CA GLU A 388 12.93 24.81 -26.45
C GLU A 388 11.69 24.23 -25.71
N ALA A 389 11.69 23.71 -24.47
CA ALA A 389 12.73 23.48 -23.44
C ALA A 389 12.37 22.23 -22.58
N LYS A 390 13.28 21.79 -21.71
CA LYS A 390 12.96 20.95 -20.53
C LYS A 390 13.16 21.76 -19.25
N PRO A 391 12.17 21.84 -18.34
CA PRO A 391 12.33 22.60 -17.09
C PRO A 391 13.29 21.88 -16.13
N ASN A 392 14.03 22.69 -15.35
CA ASN A 392 15.01 22.20 -14.39
C ASN A 392 14.34 21.48 -13.21
N ILE A 393 14.90 20.35 -12.79
CA ILE A 393 14.45 19.57 -11.62
C ILE A 393 15.24 19.97 -10.36
N GLU A 394 16.46 20.48 -10.52
CA GLU A 394 17.41 20.70 -9.42
C GLU A 394 16.99 21.91 -8.56
N GLU A 395 16.49 22.98 -9.20
CA GLU A 395 16.01 24.22 -8.55
C GLU A 395 14.78 24.02 -7.65
N LYS A 396 14.06 22.90 -7.80
CA LYS A 396 12.95 22.52 -6.90
C LYS A 396 13.40 21.82 -5.61
N ILE A 397 14.65 21.39 -5.51
CA ILE A 397 15.17 20.69 -4.33
C ILE A 397 15.70 21.71 -3.31
N GLU A 398 16.48 22.71 -3.74
CA GLU A 398 17.02 23.74 -2.82
C GLU A 398 15.93 24.51 -2.08
N LYS A 399 14.82 24.88 -2.75
CA LYS A 399 13.70 25.59 -2.11
C LYS A 399 13.00 24.81 -0.99
N ILE A 400 13.08 23.47 -0.99
CA ILE A 400 12.52 22.63 0.08
C ILE A 400 13.48 22.57 1.28
N GLU A 401 14.79 22.72 1.08
CA GLU A 401 15.77 22.70 2.17
C GLU A 401 15.81 24.02 2.95
N GLU A 402 15.55 25.17 2.32
CA GLU A 402 15.45 26.47 3.04
C GLU A 402 14.20 26.56 3.93
N GLU A 403 13.03 26.15 3.43
CA GLU A 403 11.73 26.30 4.12
C GLU A 403 11.66 25.46 5.42
N ILE A 404 12.37 24.32 5.46
CA ILE A 404 12.44 23.42 6.63
C ILE A 404 13.34 23.98 7.75
N ILE A 405 14.29 24.88 7.44
CA ILE A 405 15.25 25.42 8.42
C ILE A 405 14.69 26.68 9.11
N GLY A 406 13.82 27.44 8.46
CA GLY A 406 13.31 28.71 8.99
C GLY A 406 12.43 28.61 10.26
N HIS A 407 11.71 27.51 10.46
CA HIS A 407 10.63 27.42 11.47
C HIS A 407 11.06 26.98 12.89
N LYS A 408 12.32 27.20 13.29
CA LYS A 408 12.84 26.87 14.63
C LYS A 408 13.41 28.04 15.44
N SER A 409 12.72 29.18 15.49
CA SER A 409 12.97 30.18 16.54
C SER A 409 11.80 31.16 16.80
N THR A 410 10.89 30.81 17.71
CA THR A 410 10.09 31.76 18.51
C THR A 410 9.42 31.02 19.69
N ASN A 411 10.13 30.91 20.83
CA ASN A 411 9.44 30.73 22.11
C ASN A 411 9.04 32.12 22.63
N GLY A 412 7.76 32.34 22.87
CA GLY A 412 7.22 33.53 23.53
C GLY A 412 6.32 33.12 24.70
N GLU A 413 6.51 33.76 25.85
CA GLU A 413 5.72 33.49 27.05
C GLU A 413 4.42 34.30 27.04
N GLU A 414 3.28 33.66 27.28
CA GLU A 414 2.08 34.35 27.77
C GLU A 414 1.55 33.67 29.04
N LYS A 415 1.09 34.50 29.98
CA LYS A 415 0.54 34.06 31.26
C LYS A 415 -0.98 33.89 31.16
N PRO A 416 -1.59 32.97 31.93
CA PRO A 416 -3.03 32.96 32.09
C PRO A 416 -3.49 34.08 33.04
N GLU A 417 -4.57 34.77 32.66
CA GLU A 417 -5.38 35.59 33.56
C GLU A 417 -6.85 35.09 33.58
N PRO A 418 -7.67 35.47 34.59
CA PRO A 418 -8.54 34.49 35.23
C PRO A 418 -9.97 34.37 34.68
N ILE A 419 -10.61 33.28 35.08
CA ILE A 419 -12.03 32.96 34.89
C ILE A 419 -12.90 33.92 35.73
N ASN A 420 -14.01 34.38 35.15
CA ASN A 420 -15.25 34.76 35.83
C ASN A 420 -16.41 34.02 35.14
#